data_AF-A0A2V6FZ56-F1
#
_entry.id   AF-A0A2V6FZ56-F1
#
_cell.length_a   1.000
_cell.length_b   1.000
_cell.length_c   1.000
_cell.angle_alpha   90.00
_cell.angle_beta   90.00
_cell.angle_gamma   90.00
#
_symmetry.space_group_name_H-M   'P 1'
#
loop_
_entity.id
_entity.type
_entity.pdbx_description
1 polymer ?
#
loop_
_entity_poly.entity_id
_entity_poly.type
_entity_poly.pdbx_seq_one_letter_code
_entity_poly.pdbx_strand_id
1 'polypeptide(L)'
;MLTLISLRDFHREAVPPENRPIQARIAGYVSSNACRACHPGNYASWHASFHRTMTQVATPGSLPPDTEKLELAFNGREYKTERRGNKFFVRTRPEGGSYGEPQQVVLVTGSHNLQILWLERGDGRTLRQFPFGYIVAEKMWAPVTETFLIPPRIKEYYSTGAWNGACMDCHVTQGQSRFVTGNKWDSQVAEFGIACEACHSEGQEHIARNHNPLRRFKIHLTTGSDPTVTNPANLKGPESGLACGQCHSVWAFNDMPDKIDFNRHGAAFRPGARDLAQRFVVQPNAPDHVEQKDFIRHSEPDFFHNRFWGDGMIRVTGREFNGVQASPCFRGGEFSCISCHEMHLDSPGQTNAKTWARTGQLKPKMDSDAACLQCHKDMTARLVAHTHHSAESSGSRCYNCHMPRTTFGLLHAMRSHQVSSPSAQESIAYGRPNACNLCHLDQTLAWAAQNLHAWYNQPVPELSEDDRNVAAAVQWILKGDAGQRALIAWGMGWESAQKTSGRDWLYPYLIYTLTDSYAAVRFDAWKSLQTLPGFSDFPFTYTAPDDTLREAATRGYEKWLSEVRDPNAVYRPQTAIDSDGRFRKDVWQRLRSERDERPIFLAE
;
A
#
# COMPACT_ATOMS: atom_id res chain seq x y z
N MET A 1 33.54 -24.68 53.61
CA MET A 1 33.52 -23.23 53.33
C MET A 1 32.39 -23.01 52.32
N LEU A 2 31.20 -22.65 52.81
CA LEU A 2 30.05 -22.32 51.98
C LEU A 2 30.23 -20.89 51.45
N THR A 3 30.32 -20.72 50.14
CA THR A 3 30.25 -19.41 49.49
C THR A 3 28.80 -19.15 49.11
N LEU A 4 28.16 -18.21 49.81
CA LEU A 4 26.82 -17.72 49.51
C LEU A 4 26.76 -17.18 48.08
N ILE A 5 25.91 -17.78 47.25
CA ILE A 5 25.41 -17.15 46.03
C ILE A 5 24.46 -16.03 46.47
N SER A 6 24.86 -14.78 46.21
CA SER A 6 24.04 -13.61 46.47
C SER A 6 22.76 -13.64 45.62
N LEU A 7 21.64 -13.98 46.27
CA LEU A 7 20.27 -13.89 45.75
C LEU A 7 19.77 -12.43 45.65
N ARG A 8 20.57 -11.53 45.09
CA ARG A 8 20.24 -10.10 44.91
C ARG A 8 20.39 -9.64 43.46
N ASP A 9 19.81 -10.38 42.53
CA ASP A 9 19.37 -9.82 41.25
C ASP A 9 17.88 -10.14 41.09
N PHE A 10 17.07 -9.54 41.98
CA PHE A 10 15.68 -9.31 41.63
C PHE A 10 15.69 -8.45 40.37
N HIS A 11 15.19 -9.00 39.26
CA HIS A 11 14.74 -8.22 38.11
C HIS A 11 13.86 -7.08 38.64
N ARG A 12 14.43 -5.87 38.81
CA ARG A 12 13.63 -4.66 38.87
C ARG A 12 12.87 -4.63 37.56
N GLU A 13 11.55 -4.86 37.61
CA GLU A 13 10.68 -4.57 36.47
C GLU A 13 11.00 -3.12 36.06
N ALA A 14 11.54 -2.97 34.85
CA ALA A 14 11.88 -1.66 34.33
C ALA A 14 10.58 -0.83 34.31
N VAL A 15 10.61 0.34 34.95
CA VAL A 15 9.47 1.27 34.94
C VAL A 15 9.12 1.54 33.47
N PRO A 16 7.86 1.29 33.04
CA PRO A 16 7.48 1.51 31.65
C PRO A 16 7.70 2.97 31.27
N PRO A 17 8.14 3.26 30.02
CA PRO A 17 8.30 4.63 29.60
C PRO A 17 6.95 5.37 29.62
N GLU A 18 6.98 6.61 30.09
CA GLU A 18 5.79 7.47 30.18
C GLU A 18 5.57 8.30 28.90
N ASN A 19 6.60 8.45 28.08
CA ASN A 19 6.65 9.33 26.91
C ASN A 19 6.26 8.65 25.59
N ARG A 20 5.90 7.36 25.63
CA ARG A 20 5.52 6.60 24.44
C ARG A 20 4.56 5.47 24.77
N PRO A 21 3.77 5.01 23.78
CA PRO A 21 3.00 3.77 23.87
C PRO A 21 3.85 2.60 24.36
N ILE A 22 3.24 1.70 25.14
CA ILE A 22 3.93 0.57 25.76
C ILE A 22 3.36 -0.77 25.33
N GLN A 23 4.24 -1.76 25.35
CA GLN A 23 3.81 -3.15 25.37
C GLN A 23 3.35 -3.48 26.80
N ALA A 24 2.13 -3.97 26.96
CA ALA A 24 1.53 -4.31 28.24
C ALA A 24 1.08 -5.78 28.27
N ARG A 25 0.93 -6.35 29.47
CA ARG A 25 0.33 -7.67 29.63
C ARG A 25 -1.17 -7.57 29.42
N ILE A 26 -1.64 -7.95 28.24
CA ILE A 26 -3.07 -8.07 27.93
C ILE A 26 -3.48 -9.53 28.18
N ALA A 27 -4.60 -9.73 28.87
CA ALA A 27 -5.09 -11.07 29.21
C ALA A 27 -5.23 -11.95 27.96
N GLY A 28 -4.76 -13.19 28.02
CA GLY A 28 -4.73 -14.13 26.89
C GLY A 28 -3.50 -14.03 26.00
N TYR A 29 -2.84 -12.87 25.94
CA TYR A 29 -1.70 -12.64 25.05
C TYR A 29 -0.35 -12.96 25.72
N VAL A 30 0.56 -13.60 24.99
CA VAL A 30 1.83 -14.14 25.51
C VAL A 30 3.07 -13.67 24.74
N SER A 31 2.88 -12.90 23.67
CA SER A 31 3.90 -12.46 22.70
C SER A 31 4.46 -13.58 21.81
N SER A 32 4.94 -13.20 20.63
CA SER A 32 5.58 -14.08 19.66
C SER A 32 6.80 -14.82 20.22
N ASN A 33 7.47 -14.27 21.24
CA ASN A 33 8.63 -14.90 21.86
C ASN A 33 8.28 -16.22 22.56
N ALA A 34 7.06 -16.35 23.10
CA ALA A 34 6.61 -17.58 23.73
C ALA A 34 6.41 -18.72 22.70
N CYS A 35 6.12 -18.36 21.45
CA CYS A 35 5.93 -19.31 20.35
C CYS A 35 7.25 -19.93 19.85
N ARG A 36 8.37 -19.22 20.01
CA ARG A 36 9.67 -19.57 19.41
C ARG A 36 10.19 -20.96 19.79
N ALA A 37 10.00 -21.35 21.05
CA ALA A 37 10.55 -22.62 21.56
C ALA A 37 9.88 -23.85 20.92
N CYS A 38 8.59 -23.77 20.64
CA CYS A 38 7.82 -24.85 20.01
C CYS A 38 7.79 -24.72 18.48
N HIS A 39 7.85 -23.50 17.93
CA HIS A 39 7.72 -23.21 16.50
C HIS A 39 8.91 -22.40 15.95
N PRO A 40 10.15 -22.92 16.02
CA PRO A 40 11.33 -22.17 15.63
C PRO A 40 11.36 -21.80 14.14
N GLY A 41 10.82 -22.67 13.26
CA GLY A 41 10.72 -22.41 11.82
C GLY A 41 9.78 -21.24 11.49
N ASN A 42 8.53 -21.31 11.96
CA ASN A 42 7.53 -20.25 11.76
C ASN A 42 7.98 -18.94 12.38
N TYR A 43 8.62 -18.98 13.55
CA TYR A 43 9.20 -17.78 14.17
C TYR A 43 10.30 -17.19 13.30
N ALA A 44 11.21 -18.00 12.75
CA ALA A 44 12.29 -17.51 11.90
C ALA A 44 11.76 -16.84 10.61
N SER A 45 10.77 -17.44 9.94
CA SER A 45 10.17 -16.85 8.73
C SER A 45 9.37 -15.58 9.05
N TRP A 46 8.56 -15.59 10.12
CA TRP A 46 7.85 -14.39 10.60
C TRP A 46 8.84 -13.27 10.96
N HIS A 47 9.94 -13.60 11.63
CA HIS A 47 10.94 -12.60 12.01
C HIS A 47 11.65 -11.99 10.80
N ALA A 48 11.74 -12.72 9.69
CA ALA A 48 12.27 -12.21 8.43
C ALA A 48 11.24 -11.39 7.62
N SER A 49 9.95 -11.44 7.97
CA SER A 49 8.89 -10.77 7.25
C SER A 49 8.67 -9.32 7.70
N PHE A 50 7.94 -8.56 6.88
CA PHE A 50 7.67 -7.16 7.15
C PHE A 50 6.56 -6.91 8.18
N HIS A 51 5.68 -7.90 8.40
CA HIS A 51 4.63 -7.87 9.42
C HIS A 51 5.21 -7.58 10.81
N ARG A 52 6.26 -8.29 11.22
CA ARG A 52 6.95 -8.06 12.50
C ARG A 52 7.42 -6.62 12.65
N THR A 53 7.91 -6.02 11.57
CA THR A 53 8.57 -4.71 11.60
C THR A 53 7.63 -3.53 11.38
N MET A 54 6.31 -3.75 11.26
CA MET A 54 5.36 -2.72 10.86
C MET A 54 5.33 -1.51 11.79
N THR A 55 5.38 -1.72 13.11
CA THR A 55 5.71 -0.64 14.06
C THR A 55 6.79 -1.15 14.99
N GLN A 56 7.81 -0.33 15.23
CA GLN A 56 8.93 -0.68 16.11
C GLN A 56 9.27 0.47 17.04
N VAL A 57 9.79 0.13 18.22
CA VAL A 57 10.42 1.11 19.11
C VAL A 57 11.64 1.70 18.42
N ALA A 58 11.77 3.02 18.44
CA ALA A 58 12.90 3.71 17.82
C ALA A 58 14.22 3.33 18.51
N THR A 59 15.09 2.67 17.75
CA THR A 59 16.44 2.28 18.15
C THR A 59 17.39 2.49 16.96
N PRO A 60 18.72 2.48 17.16
CA PRO A 60 19.65 2.57 16.04
C PRO A 60 19.47 1.46 14.98
N GLY A 61 18.92 0.30 15.36
CA GLY A 61 18.68 -0.81 14.43
C GLY A 61 17.32 -0.78 13.71
N SER A 62 16.40 0.09 14.12
CA SER A 62 15.05 0.17 13.53
C SER A 62 14.83 1.44 12.71
N LEU A 63 15.62 2.49 12.94
CA LEU A 63 15.51 3.75 12.22
C LEU A 63 16.21 3.71 10.86
N PRO A 64 15.77 4.52 9.89
CA PRO A 64 16.48 4.68 8.63
C PRO A 64 17.95 5.11 8.83
N PRO A 65 18.83 4.80 7.88
CA PRO A 65 20.20 5.30 7.88
C PRO A 65 20.26 6.84 7.99
N ASP A 66 21.34 7.35 8.59
CA ASP A 66 21.65 8.78 8.71
C ASP A 66 20.60 9.62 9.49
N THR A 67 19.64 8.97 10.18
CA THR A 67 18.62 9.64 10.99
C THR A 67 19.22 10.53 12.08
N GLU A 68 20.47 10.31 12.49
CA GLU A 68 21.17 11.11 13.51
C GLU A 68 21.68 12.49 13.04
N LYS A 69 21.67 12.79 11.73
CA LYS A 69 22.32 13.99 11.17
C LYS A 69 21.50 14.65 10.04
N LEU A 70 20.18 14.56 10.12
CA LEU A 70 19.27 15.17 9.15
C LEU A 70 19.17 16.67 9.38
N GLU A 71 19.23 17.43 8.29
CA GLU A 71 18.88 18.84 8.22
C GLU A 71 17.88 19.01 7.09
N LEU A 72 16.62 19.26 7.44
CA LEU A 72 15.49 19.26 6.51
C LEU A 72 14.67 20.54 6.69
N ALA A 73 14.07 21.04 5.62
CA ALA A 73 13.18 22.19 5.66
C ALA A 73 11.87 21.87 4.94
N PHE A 74 10.75 22.25 5.54
CA PHE A 74 9.42 22.10 4.95
C PHE A 74 8.43 23.04 5.62
N ASN A 75 7.58 23.68 4.80
CA ASN A 75 6.49 24.54 5.25
C ASN A 75 6.93 25.66 6.22
N GLY A 76 8.00 26.39 5.88
CA GLY A 76 8.54 27.51 6.67
C GLY A 76 9.19 27.08 8.01
N ARG A 77 9.50 25.79 8.16
CA ARG A 77 10.15 25.23 9.35
C ARG A 77 11.38 24.44 8.96
N GLU A 78 12.39 24.51 9.83
CA GLU A 78 13.60 23.71 9.73
C GLU A 78 13.66 22.69 10.85
N TYR A 79 14.16 21.51 10.51
CA TYR A 79 14.25 20.34 11.37
C TYR A 79 15.68 19.87 11.39
N LYS A 80 16.20 19.63 12.59
CA LYS A 80 17.52 19.03 12.79
C LYS A 80 17.39 17.81 13.67
N THR A 81 18.01 16.71 13.28
CA THR A 81 18.11 15.55 14.15
C THR A 81 19.45 15.44 14.83
N GLU A 82 19.45 14.76 15.98
CA GLU A 82 20.65 14.42 16.72
C GLU A 82 20.48 13.11 17.47
N ARG A 83 21.59 12.42 17.74
CA ARG A 83 21.63 11.20 18.53
C ARG A 83 22.30 11.43 19.87
N ARG A 84 21.68 10.98 20.96
CA ARG A 84 22.23 10.98 22.31
C ARG A 84 22.22 9.56 22.85
N GLY A 85 23.36 8.87 22.82
CA GLY A 85 23.46 7.44 23.15
C GLY A 85 22.64 6.59 22.16
N ASN A 86 21.61 5.89 22.66
CA ASN A 86 20.70 5.08 21.82
C ASN A 86 19.39 5.78 21.47
N LYS A 87 19.24 7.07 21.84
CA LYS A 87 18.03 7.87 21.59
C LYS A 87 18.28 8.89 20.49
N PHE A 88 17.23 9.18 19.73
CA PHE A 88 17.25 10.15 18.63
C PHE A 88 16.27 11.27 18.96
N PHE A 89 16.63 12.50 18.60
CA PHE A 89 15.86 13.69 18.90
C PHE A 89 15.72 14.55 17.65
N VAL A 90 14.58 15.25 17.55
CA VAL A 90 14.31 16.26 16.53
C VAL A 90 14.21 17.61 17.23
N ARG A 91 14.91 18.61 16.71
CA ARG A 91 14.71 20.03 17.04
C ARG A 91 14.03 20.72 15.86
N THR A 92 13.05 21.56 16.14
CA THR A 92 12.33 22.34 15.12
C THR A 92 12.48 23.83 15.40
N ARG A 93 12.60 24.63 14.34
CA ARG A 93 12.50 26.09 14.39
C ARG A 93 11.63 26.62 13.25
N PRO A 94 11.03 27.81 13.39
CA PRO A 94 10.68 28.62 12.23
C PRO A 94 11.94 28.93 11.41
N GLU A 95 11.80 29.05 10.10
CA GLU A 95 12.89 29.49 9.21
C GLU A 95 13.49 30.82 9.69
N GLY A 96 14.83 30.90 9.77
CA GLY A 96 15.54 32.06 10.33
C GLY A 96 15.41 32.24 11.86
N GLY A 97 14.69 31.36 12.55
CA GLY A 97 14.46 31.42 13.99
C GLY A 97 15.47 30.62 14.84
N SER A 98 15.14 30.44 16.12
CA SER A 98 15.89 29.60 17.06
C SER A 98 15.23 28.22 17.24
N TYR A 99 16.04 27.18 17.40
CA TYR A 99 15.56 25.83 17.69
C TYR A 99 14.92 25.74 19.08
N GLY A 100 13.73 25.15 19.12
CA GLY A 100 13.06 24.80 20.37
C GLY A 100 13.70 23.60 21.09
N GLU A 101 12.98 23.12 22.10
CA GLU A 101 13.38 21.93 22.85
C GLU A 101 13.40 20.67 21.97
N PRO A 102 14.36 19.75 22.21
CA PRO A 102 14.46 18.50 21.48
C PRO A 102 13.30 17.56 21.85
N GLN A 103 12.69 16.95 20.84
CA GLN A 103 11.65 15.93 21.02
C GLN A 103 12.18 14.57 20.61
N GLN A 104 12.08 13.58 21.49
CA GLN A 104 12.58 12.23 21.19
C GLN A 104 11.75 11.56 20.09
N VAL A 105 12.44 10.92 19.13
CA VAL A 105 11.86 9.90 18.26
C VAL A 105 11.66 8.63 19.09
N VAL A 106 10.42 8.17 19.21
CA VAL A 106 10.06 7.06 20.10
C VAL A 106 9.56 5.82 19.39
N LEU A 107 8.94 5.98 18.22
CA LEU A 107 8.50 4.86 17.35
C LEU A 107 8.83 5.16 15.88
N VAL A 108 8.86 4.09 15.09
CA VAL A 108 8.84 4.13 13.62
C VAL A 108 7.74 3.18 13.13
N THR A 109 6.95 3.63 12.15
CA THR A 109 5.94 2.83 11.47
C THR A 109 6.28 2.71 9.99
N GLY A 110 6.04 1.55 9.42
CA GLY A 110 6.42 1.20 8.05
C GLY A 110 7.69 0.36 8.00
N SER A 111 7.81 -0.44 6.94
CA SER A 111 8.84 -1.48 6.81
C SER A 111 9.74 -1.25 5.60
N HIS A 112 9.27 -1.57 4.38
CA HIS A 112 10.12 -1.75 3.20
C HIS A 112 9.85 -0.81 2.04
N ASN A 113 8.78 0.00 2.12
CA ASN A 113 8.44 1.00 1.10
C ASN A 113 8.64 2.40 1.66
N LEU A 114 7.93 2.72 2.75
CA LEU A 114 7.96 4.01 3.43
C LEU A 114 8.13 3.78 4.93
N GLN A 115 8.92 4.62 5.60
CA GLN A 115 9.06 4.62 7.05
C GLN A 115 8.78 6.02 7.61
N ILE A 116 7.86 6.11 8.57
CA ILE A 116 7.42 7.35 9.21
C ILE A 116 7.84 7.33 10.68
N LEU A 117 8.45 8.43 11.13
CA LEU A 117 8.90 8.57 12.52
C LEU A 117 7.84 9.24 13.39
N TRP A 118 7.79 8.83 14.66
CA TRP A 118 6.88 9.40 15.65
C TRP A 118 7.65 10.00 16.82
N LEU A 119 7.28 11.25 17.14
CA LEU A 119 7.88 12.06 18.19
C LEU A 119 7.03 12.01 19.45
N GLU A 120 7.69 12.00 20.60
CA GLU A 120 7.05 12.30 21.87
C GLU A 120 6.56 13.76 21.91
N ARG A 121 5.59 14.02 22.78
CA ARG A 121 5.12 15.38 23.07
C ARG A 121 5.40 15.87 24.48
N GLY A 122 5.80 14.98 25.39
CA GLY A 122 5.98 15.31 26.81
C GLY A 122 4.66 15.38 27.61
N ASP A 123 3.53 15.00 27.04
CA ASP A 123 2.21 14.96 27.69
C ASP A 123 1.60 13.55 27.70
N GLY A 124 2.33 12.62 28.30
CA GLY A 124 1.98 11.20 28.37
C GLY A 124 2.42 10.43 27.13
N ARG A 125 1.63 9.44 26.70
CA ARG A 125 1.96 8.54 25.58
C ARG A 125 1.42 9.03 24.24
N THR A 126 1.12 10.31 24.15
CA THR A 126 0.60 10.97 22.96
C THR A 126 1.73 11.22 21.96
N LEU A 127 1.54 10.78 20.72
CA LEU A 127 2.53 10.93 19.66
C LEU A 127 2.18 12.03 18.68
N ARG A 128 3.21 12.62 18.08
CA ARG A 128 3.10 13.49 16.91
C ARG A 128 3.93 12.94 15.78
N GLN A 129 3.43 13.01 14.56
CA GLN A 129 4.19 12.60 13.38
C GLN A 129 5.39 13.53 13.16
N PHE A 130 6.53 12.96 12.78
CA PHE A 130 7.61 13.71 12.14
C PHE A 130 7.23 13.96 10.67
N PRO A 131 7.27 15.22 10.16
CA PRO A 131 6.63 15.57 8.88
C PRO A 131 7.30 14.98 7.63
N PHE A 132 8.39 14.23 7.79
CA PHE A 132 9.05 13.54 6.69
C PHE A 132 8.96 12.02 6.84
N GLY A 133 8.71 11.36 5.72
CA GLY A 133 8.84 9.91 5.56
C GLY A 133 10.12 9.58 4.82
N TYR A 134 10.70 8.42 5.13
CA TYR A 134 11.84 7.88 4.40
C TYR A 134 11.37 6.86 3.37
N ILE A 135 11.58 7.17 2.09
CA ILE A 135 11.28 6.30 0.96
C ILE A 135 12.46 5.34 0.79
N VAL A 136 12.21 4.06 1.05
CA VAL A 136 13.26 3.06 1.28
C VAL A 136 14.02 2.71 0.00
N ALA A 137 13.32 2.57 -1.13
CA ALA A 137 13.94 2.20 -2.40
C ALA A 137 14.85 3.33 -2.94
N GLU A 138 14.40 4.57 -2.80
CA GLU A 138 15.09 5.78 -3.27
C GLU A 138 16.11 6.31 -2.25
N LYS A 139 16.09 5.78 -1.02
CA LYS A 139 16.94 6.21 0.09
C LYS A 139 16.84 7.72 0.35
N MET A 140 15.63 8.24 0.34
CA MET A 140 15.38 9.68 0.42
C MET A 140 14.34 10.03 1.47
N TRP A 141 14.52 11.19 2.09
CA TRP A 141 13.52 11.82 2.94
C TRP A 141 12.66 12.77 2.12
N ALA A 142 11.34 12.67 2.26
CA ALA A 142 10.39 13.56 1.63
C ALA A 142 9.26 13.92 2.60
N PRO A 143 8.62 15.09 2.47
CA PRO A 143 7.44 15.41 3.27
C PRO A 143 6.39 14.31 3.12
N VAL A 144 5.77 13.87 4.22
CA VAL A 144 4.77 12.78 4.18
C VAL A 144 3.59 13.14 3.27
N THR A 145 3.23 14.42 3.20
CA THR A 145 2.20 14.93 2.27
C THR A 145 2.58 14.78 0.79
N GLU A 146 3.84 14.47 0.49
CA GLU A 146 4.40 14.31 -0.84
C GLU A 146 4.85 12.86 -1.11
N THR A 147 4.54 11.92 -0.20
CA THR A 147 4.76 10.47 -0.38
C THR A 147 3.47 9.70 -0.68
N PHE A 148 2.35 10.42 -0.77
CA PHE A 148 1.02 9.92 -1.12
C PHE A 148 0.38 10.83 -2.17
N LEU A 149 -0.71 10.41 -2.79
CA LEU A 149 -1.46 11.26 -3.71
C LEU A 149 -2.37 12.20 -2.90
N ILE A 150 -1.80 13.29 -2.43
CA ILE A 150 -2.47 14.28 -1.58
C ILE A 150 -2.53 15.63 -2.32
N PRO A 151 -3.66 16.35 -2.26
CA PRO A 151 -3.79 17.66 -2.89
C PRO A 151 -2.72 18.65 -2.38
N PRO A 152 -2.08 19.45 -3.27
CA PRO A 152 -0.93 20.28 -2.91
C PRO A 152 -1.22 21.38 -1.87
N ARG A 153 -2.51 21.73 -1.68
CA ARG A 153 -2.97 22.67 -0.64
C ARG A 153 -2.87 22.10 0.78
N ILE A 154 -2.82 20.79 0.94
CA ILE A 154 -2.72 20.12 2.24
C ILE A 154 -1.24 20.05 2.63
N LYS A 155 -0.83 20.88 3.59
CA LYS A 155 0.56 20.95 4.08
C LYS A 155 0.80 20.13 5.34
N GLU A 156 -0.26 19.71 6.03
CA GLU A 156 -0.21 18.81 7.17
C GLU A 156 -1.36 17.81 7.05
N TYR A 157 -1.05 16.51 7.11
CA TYR A 157 -2.06 15.45 6.98
C TYR A 157 -2.36 14.77 8.31
N TYR A 158 -1.34 14.28 9.01
CA TYR A 158 -1.53 13.61 10.29
C TYR A 158 -1.38 14.57 11.46
N SER A 159 -2.40 14.60 12.31
CA SER A 159 -2.43 15.43 13.51
C SER A 159 -1.75 14.76 14.71
N THR A 160 -1.64 15.51 15.80
CA THR A 160 -1.28 14.94 17.11
C THR A 160 -2.26 13.82 17.48
N GLY A 161 -1.75 12.67 17.90
CA GLY A 161 -2.55 11.49 18.26
C GLY A 161 -2.91 10.58 17.08
N ALA A 162 -2.52 10.90 15.84
CA ALA A 162 -2.87 10.08 14.67
C ALA A 162 -2.40 8.62 14.79
N TRP A 163 -1.18 8.39 15.29
CA TRP A 163 -0.71 7.02 15.56
C TRP A 163 -1.59 6.33 16.62
N ASN A 164 -1.90 7.06 17.69
CA ASN A 164 -2.64 6.54 18.83
C ASN A 164 -4.09 6.17 18.49
N GLY A 165 -4.76 6.93 17.64
CA GLY A 165 -6.19 6.80 17.36
C GLY A 165 -6.57 6.21 16.00
N ALA A 166 -5.58 5.91 15.14
CA ALA A 166 -5.86 5.35 13.81
C ALA A 166 -4.77 4.36 13.34
N CYS A 167 -3.48 4.72 13.39
CA CYS A 167 -2.45 3.83 12.82
C CYS A 167 -2.31 2.52 13.60
N MET A 168 -2.46 2.56 14.93
CA MET A 168 -2.32 1.35 15.75
C MET A 168 -3.41 0.31 15.49
N ASP A 169 -4.57 0.70 14.97
CA ASP A 169 -5.69 -0.21 14.74
C ASP A 169 -5.31 -1.35 13.78
N CYS A 170 -4.30 -1.12 12.93
CA CYS A 170 -3.79 -2.09 11.98
C CYS A 170 -2.27 -2.35 12.10
N HIS A 171 -1.48 -1.54 12.79
CA HIS A 171 -0.01 -1.61 12.77
C HIS A 171 0.64 -2.18 14.05
N VAL A 172 -0.17 -2.73 14.96
CA VAL A 172 0.26 -3.41 16.19
C VAL A 172 -0.63 -4.62 16.46
N THR A 173 -0.27 -5.43 17.46
CA THR A 173 -1.11 -6.54 17.92
C THR A 173 -1.90 -6.14 19.16
N GLN A 174 -3.23 -6.30 19.10
CA GLN A 174 -4.18 -5.92 20.15
C GLN A 174 -3.94 -4.50 20.70
N GLY A 175 -4.00 -3.52 19.80
CA GLY A 175 -3.84 -2.11 20.16
C GLY A 175 -5.01 -1.58 20.98
N GLN A 176 -4.70 -0.85 22.05
CA GLN A 176 -5.65 -0.17 22.91
C GLN A 176 -5.28 1.30 22.96
N SER A 177 -6.03 2.13 22.23
CA SER A 177 -5.79 3.57 22.15
C SER A 177 -5.81 4.23 23.53
N ARG A 178 -6.80 3.88 24.37
CA ARG A 178 -7.00 4.35 25.75
C ARG A 178 -6.95 5.88 25.84
N PHE A 179 -7.97 6.51 25.26
CA PHE A 179 -8.14 7.96 25.31
C PHE A 179 -8.27 8.47 26.75
N VAL A 180 -7.54 9.55 27.04
CA VAL A 180 -7.54 10.30 28.30
C VAL A 180 -8.01 11.73 28.00
N THR A 181 -8.58 12.41 29.00
CA THR A 181 -9.08 13.78 28.86
C THR A 181 -8.02 14.75 28.30
N GLY A 182 -8.47 15.68 27.46
CA GLY A 182 -7.61 16.73 26.87
C GLY A 182 -6.82 16.31 25.64
N ASN A 183 -7.37 15.40 24.80
CA ASN A 183 -6.70 14.85 23.61
C ASN A 183 -5.35 14.22 23.96
N LYS A 184 -5.36 13.36 24.97
CA LYS A 184 -4.19 12.60 25.43
C LYS A 184 -4.46 11.11 25.32
N TRP A 185 -3.40 10.34 25.24
CA TRP A 185 -3.48 8.89 25.13
C TRP A 185 -2.56 8.20 26.13
N ASP A 186 -3.05 7.09 26.67
CA ASP A 186 -2.27 6.13 27.47
C ASP A 186 -2.18 4.79 26.72
N SER A 187 -1.78 4.85 25.46
CA SER A 187 -1.92 3.71 24.57
C SER A 187 -1.06 2.51 24.97
N GLN A 188 -1.66 1.33 24.84
CA GLN A 188 -1.04 0.04 25.17
C GLN A 188 -1.23 -0.95 24.01
N VAL A 189 -0.32 -1.90 23.87
CA VAL A 189 -0.38 -2.96 22.86
C VAL A 189 0.03 -4.29 23.48
N ALA A 190 -0.45 -5.43 22.95
CA ALA A 190 0.07 -6.73 23.34
C ALA A 190 1.50 -6.95 22.81
N GLU A 191 1.76 -6.49 21.58
CA GLU A 191 3.08 -6.51 20.94
C GLU A 191 3.16 -5.46 19.82
N PHE A 192 4.35 -4.88 19.62
CA PHE A 192 4.61 -3.98 18.49
C PHE A 192 4.84 -4.76 17.20
N GLY A 193 4.26 -4.28 16.10
CA GLY A 193 4.19 -5.00 14.84
C GLY A 193 3.06 -6.02 14.81
N ILE A 194 2.92 -6.71 13.70
CA ILE A 194 1.92 -7.76 13.53
C ILE A 194 2.55 -9.07 13.99
N ALA A 195 2.23 -9.45 15.23
CA ALA A 195 2.73 -10.61 15.95
C ALA A 195 1.93 -11.87 15.62
N CYS A 196 2.40 -13.03 16.10
CA CYS A 196 1.74 -14.31 15.86
C CYS A 196 0.24 -14.29 16.24
N GLU A 197 -0.07 -13.68 17.38
CA GLU A 197 -1.41 -13.67 17.97
C GLU A 197 -2.40 -12.76 17.22
N ALA A 198 -1.94 -11.91 16.29
CA ALA A 198 -2.81 -11.16 15.40
C ALA A 198 -3.56 -12.06 14.40
N CYS A 199 -2.94 -13.18 13.99
CA CYS A 199 -3.49 -14.13 13.01
C CYS A 199 -3.92 -15.46 13.63
N HIS A 200 -3.37 -15.80 14.81
CA HIS A 200 -3.59 -17.09 15.47
C HIS A 200 -4.52 -17.01 16.71
N SER A 201 -5.02 -15.82 17.04
CA SER A 201 -5.71 -15.51 18.29
C SER A 201 -4.79 -15.66 19.52
N GLU A 202 -5.34 -15.54 20.72
CA GLU A 202 -4.60 -15.59 21.99
C GLU A 202 -3.91 -16.94 22.24
N GLY A 203 -2.61 -16.89 22.59
CA GLY A 203 -1.78 -18.07 22.78
C GLY A 203 -1.76 -18.65 24.20
N GLN A 204 -2.28 -17.96 25.22
CA GLN A 204 -2.12 -18.38 26.61
C GLN A 204 -2.65 -19.79 26.88
N GLU A 205 -3.89 -20.08 26.47
CA GLU A 205 -4.49 -21.40 26.69
C GLU A 205 -3.78 -22.49 25.88
N HIS A 206 -3.39 -22.16 24.64
CA HIS A 206 -2.63 -23.05 23.79
C HIS A 206 -1.31 -23.47 24.46
N ILE A 207 -0.55 -22.52 24.99
CA ILE A 207 0.72 -22.80 25.68
C ILE A 207 0.47 -23.64 26.94
N ALA A 208 -0.49 -23.23 27.78
CA ALA A 208 -0.79 -23.91 29.04
C ALA A 208 -1.12 -25.40 28.82
N ARG A 209 -1.93 -25.71 27.80
CA ARG A 209 -2.27 -27.10 27.47
C ARG A 209 -1.11 -27.87 26.82
N ASN A 210 -0.30 -27.21 25.99
CA ASN A 210 0.78 -27.86 25.23
C ASN A 210 2.11 -27.97 25.95
N HIS A 211 2.24 -27.39 27.15
CA HIS A 211 3.31 -27.74 28.08
C HIS A 211 3.35 -29.25 28.38
N ASN A 212 2.19 -29.94 28.29
CA ASN A 212 2.13 -31.39 28.40
C ASN A 212 2.57 -32.08 27.08
N PRO A 213 3.72 -32.78 27.05
CA PRO A 213 4.19 -33.48 25.86
C PRO A 213 3.25 -34.60 25.39
N LEU A 214 2.57 -35.30 26.30
CA LEU A 214 1.61 -36.37 25.94
C LEU A 214 0.45 -35.82 25.12
N ARG A 215 -0.03 -34.62 25.46
CA ARG A 215 -1.07 -33.94 24.67
C ARG A 215 -0.57 -33.63 23.26
N ARG A 216 0.66 -33.09 23.14
CA ARG A 216 1.27 -32.78 21.84
C ARG A 216 1.41 -34.02 20.96
N PHE A 217 1.92 -35.12 21.52
CA PHE A 217 2.00 -36.40 20.81
C PHE A 217 0.63 -36.94 20.41
N LYS A 218 -0.36 -36.87 21.30
CA LYS A 218 -1.73 -37.29 20.99
C LYS A 218 -2.28 -36.49 19.79
N ILE A 219 -2.19 -35.16 19.81
CA ILE A 219 -2.67 -34.31 18.70
C ILE A 219 -1.97 -34.67 17.39
N HIS A 220 -0.65 -34.82 17.42
CA HIS A 220 0.14 -35.18 16.24
C HIS A 220 -0.29 -36.52 15.63
N LEU A 221 -0.65 -37.50 16.47
CA LEU A 221 -1.06 -38.85 16.03
C LEU A 221 -2.56 -38.98 15.74
N THR A 222 -3.42 -38.08 16.23
CA THR A 222 -4.88 -38.21 16.07
C THR A 222 -5.50 -37.13 15.18
N THR A 223 -5.50 -35.87 15.63
CA THR A 223 -6.32 -34.81 15.01
C THR A 223 -5.53 -33.99 14.01
N GLY A 224 -4.21 -33.89 14.17
CA GLY A 224 -3.34 -33.00 13.39
C GLY A 224 -3.58 -31.50 13.62
N SER A 225 -4.66 -31.13 14.32
CA SER A 225 -5.03 -29.75 14.64
C SER A 225 -5.30 -29.58 16.13
N ASP A 226 -4.97 -28.39 16.64
CA ASP A 226 -5.21 -27.99 18.02
C ASP A 226 -6.30 -26.91 18.06
N PRO A 227 -7.47 -27.17 18.68
CA PRO A 227 -8.58 -26.21 18.70
C PRO A 227 -8.33 -25.00 19.61
N THR A 228 -7.22 -24.97 20.36
CA THR A 228 -6.87 -23.84 21.22
C THR A 228 -6.15 -22.71 20.50
N VAL A 229 -5.83 -22.88 19.22
CA VAL A 229 -5.17 -21.86 18.39
C VAL A 229 -5.75 -21.91 16.99
N THR A 230 -6.05 -20.74 16.41
CA THR A 230 -6.57 -20.68 15.04
C THR A 230 -5.42 -20.85 14.06
N ASN A 231 -5.61 -21.60 12.98
CA ASN A 231 -4.73 -21.55 11.82
C ASN A 231 -5.55 -21.11 10.59
N PRO A 232 -5.34 -19.89 10.05
CA PRO A 232 -6.05 -19.42 8.86
C PRO A 232 -5.95 -20.36 7.66
N ALA A 233 -4.87 -21.15 7.55
CA ALA A 233 -4.68 -22.17 6.52
C ALA A 233 -5.74 -23.27 6.52
N ASN A 234 -6.39 -23.50 7.66
CA ASN A 234 -7.36 -24.57 7.87
C ASN A 234 -8.82 -24.06 7.84
N LEU A 235 -9.04 -22.77 7.60
CA LEU A 235 -10.35 -22.14 7.56
C LEU A 235 -10.91 -22.08 6.14
N LYS A 236 -12.24 -21.91 6.02
CA LYS A 236 -12.86 -21.59 4.74
C LYS A 236 -12.49 -20.16 4.31
N GLY A 237 -12.64 -19.91 3.01
CA GLY A 237 -12.22 -18.69 2.34
C GLY A 237 -12.65 -17.40 3.06
N PRO A 238 -13.94 -17.23 3.41
CA PRO A 238 -14.41 -16.04 4.12
C PRO A 238 -13.78 -15.83 5.51
N GLU A 239 -13.77 -16.87 6.35
CA GLU A 239 -13.23 -16.78 7.72
C GLU A 239 -11.69 -16.63 7.70
N SER A 240 -11.01 -17.31 6.77
CA SER A 240 -9.57 -17.15 6.51
C SER A 240 -9.25 -15.74 6.02
N GLY A 241 -10.03 -15.23 5.06
CA GLY A 241 -9.89 -13.91 4.49
C GLY A 241 -10.04 -12.79 5.53
N LEU A 242 -10.97 -12.94 6.48
CA LEU A 242 -11.15 -11.97 7.57
C LEU A 242 -9.93 -11.85 8.50
N ALA A 243 -9.14 -12.92 8.67
CA ALA A 243 -7.90 -12.84 9.44
C ALA A 243 -6.91 -11.83 8.85
N CYS A 244 -6.92 -11.64 7.52
CA CYS A 244 -6.17 -10.60 6.82
C CYS A 244 -6.97 -9.29 6.73
N GLY A 245 -8.27 -9.42 6.47
CA GLY A 245 -9.22 -8.33 6.27
C GLY A 245 -9.42 -7.42 7.48
N GLN A 246 -9.09 -7.88 8.69
CA GLN A 246 -9.08 -7.04 9.89
C GLN A 246 -8.12 -5.83 9.80
N CYS A 247 -7.15 -5.89 8.89
CA CYS A 247 -6.21 -4.80 8.58
C CYS A 247 -6.25 -4.42 7.10
N HIS A 248 -6.23 -5.40 6.19
CA HIS A 248 -6.16 -5.19 4.74
C HIS A 248 -7.52 -4.89 4.10
N SER A 249 -8.35 -4.08 4.75
CA SER A 249 -9.67 -3.69 4.23
C SER A 249 -10.03 -2.27 4.63
N VAL A 250 -10.96 -1.69 3.88
CA VAL A 250 -11.67 -0.50 4.33
C VAL A 250 -12.76 -0.99 5.27
N TRP A 251 -12.66 -0.63 6.54
CA TRP A 251 -13.65 -0.97 7.55
C TRP A 251 -14.15 0.30 8.27
N ALA A 252 -15.33 0.20 8.88
CA ALA A 252 -15.91 1.22 9.73
C ALA A 252 -16.49 0.56 10.97
N PHE A 253 -16.51 1.28 12.09
CA PHE A 253 -17.17 0.81 13.31
C PHE A 253 -18.68 0.70 13.10
N ASN A 254 -19.31 -0.29 13.73
CA ASN A 254 -20.76 -0.46 13.61
C ASN A 254 -21.51 0.75 14.22
N ASP A 255 -20.99 1.25 15.35
CA ASP A 255 -21.50 2.40 16.07
C ASP A 255 -20.43 3.00 17.04
N MET A 256 -20.82 4.04 17.79
CA MET A 256 -19.94 4.69 18.76
C MET A 256 -19.62 3.83 20.00
N PRO A 257 -20.58 3.10 20.62
CA PRO A 257 -20.28 2.12 21.66
C PRO A 257 -19.17 1.13 21.27
N ASP A 258 -19.25 0.52 20.09
CA ASP A 258 -18.26 -0.43 19.58
C ASP A 258 -16.89 0.24 19.38
N LYS A 259 -16.87 1.47 18.86
CA LYS A 259 -15.63 2.26 18.77
C LYS A 259 -15.02 2.53 20.15
N ILE A 260 -15.84 2.86 21.15
CA ILE A 260 -15.36 3.12 22.51
C ILE A 260 -14.80 1.84 23.14
N ASP A 261 -15.48 0.71 22.93
CA ASP A 261 -15.03 -0.60 23.41
C ASP A 261 -13.70 -1.01 22.75
N PHE A 262 -13.60 -0.89 21.42
CA PHE A 262 -12.38 -1.15 20.66
C PHE A 262 -11.23 -0.29 21.18
N ASN A 263 -11.45 1.01 21.39
CA ASN A 263 -10.42 1.91 21.89
C ASN A 263 -9.93 1.57 23.30
N ARG A 264 -10.77 0.96 24.15
CA ARG A 264 -10.44 0.64 25.55
C ARG A 264 -9.83 -0.74 25.70
N HIS A 265 -10.36 -1.73 24.99
CA HIS A 265 -10.06 -3.15 25.17
C HIS A 265 -9.35 -3.79 23.97
N GLY A 266 -9.28 -3.08 22.85
CA GLY A 266 -8.76 -3.54 21.57
C GLY A 266 -9.81 -4.30 20.77
N ALA A 267 -9.40 -4.89 19.66
CA ALA A 267 -10.28 -5.66 18.81
C ALA A 267 -10.93 -6.83 19.57
N ALA A 268 -12.23 -7.01 19.41
CA ALA A 268 -12.99 -8.17 19.85
C ALA A 268 -12.95 -9.31 18.81
N PHE A 269 -12.67 -9.00 17.55
CA PHE A 269 -12.47 -9.98 16.49
C PHE A 269 -11.40 -11.00 16.87
N ARG A 270 -11.66 -12.28 16.59
CA ARG A 270 -10.67 -13.36 16.67
C ARG A 270 -10.61 -14.10 15.34
N PRO A 271 -9.41 -14.33 14.77
CA PRO A 271 -9.25 -15.19 13.62
C PRO A 271 -10.05 -16.50 13.76
N GLY A 272 -10.86 -16.82 12.75
CA GLY A 272 -11.84 -17.91 12.78
C GLY A 272 -13.28 -17.46 13.03
N ALA A 273 -13.50 -16.22 13.48
CA ALA A 273 -14.83 -15.62 13.54
C ALA A 273 -15.37 -15.28 12.13
N ARG A 274 -16.69 -15.16 12.02
CA ARG A 274 -17.41 -14.89 10.76
C ARG A 274 -17.59 -13.42 10.44
N ASP A 275 -17.33 -12.54 11.40
CA ASP A 275 -17.42 -11.08 11.29
C ASP A 275 -16.34 -10.44 12.17
N LEU A 276 -16.17 -9.12 12.08
CA LEU A 276 -15.16 -8.37 12.85
C LEU A 276 -15.68 -7.86 14.21
N ALA A 277 -16.84 -8.35 14.67
CA ALA A 277 -17.54 -8.01 15.91
C ALA A 277 -17.95 -6.53 16.05
N GLN A 278 -16.98 -5.61 16.18
CA GLN A 278 -17.18 -4.18 16.49
C GLN A 278 -17.21 -3.28 15.23
N ARG A 279 -16.98 -3.89 14.07
CA ARG A 279 -16.79 -3.19 12.80
C ARG A 279 -17.23 -4.07 11.65
N PHE A 280 -17.38 -3.47 10.49
CA PHE A 280 -17.72 -4.15 9.25
C PHE A 280 -16.79 -3.71 8.11
N VAL A 281 -16.57 -4.59 7.14
CA VAL A 281 -15.85 -4.24 5.91
C VAL A 281 -16.78 -3.44 5.02
N VAL A 282 -16.39 -2.21 4.70
CA VAL A 282 -17.20 -1.30 3.89
C VAL A 282 -17.13 -1.71 2.43
N GLN A 283 -18.27 -2.16 1.87
CA GLN A 283 -18.43 -2.37 0.44
C GLN A 283 -19.47 -1.37 -0.11
N PRO A 284 -19.10 -0.43 -0.99
CA PRO A 284 -19.98 0.68 -1.38
C PRO A 284 -21.30 0.21 -2.00
N ASN A 285 -21.23 -0.83 -2.83
CA ASN A 285 -22.32 -1.32 -3.65
C ASN A 285 -22.98 -2.60 -3.09
N ALA A 286 -22.55 -3.06 -1.92
CA ALA A 286 -23.23 -4.17 -1.23
C ALA A 286 -24.55 -3.68 -0.60
N PRO A 287 -25.58 -4.53 -0.47
CA PRO A 287 -26.88 -4.15 0.11
C PRO A 287 -26.90 -4.16 1.66
N ASP A 288 -25.75 -4.35 2.31
CA ASP A 288 -25.60 -4.41 3.77
C ASP A 288 -25.43 -3.01 4.41
N HIS A 289 -25.45 -2.90 5.74
CA HIS A 289 -25.04 -1.71 6.52
C HIS A 289 -25.48 -0.35 5.94
N VAL A 290 -26.73 -0.26 5.47
CA VAL A 290 -27.22 0.90 4.69
C VAL A 290 -27.15 2.17 5.53
N GLU A 291 -27.64 2.13 6.77
CA GLU A 291 -27.65 3.26 7.70
C GLU A 291 -26.23 3.76 8.02
N GLN A 292 -25.29 2.85 8.29
CA GLN A 292 -23.89 3.21 8.56
C GLN A 292 -23.23 3.83 7.34
N LYS A 293 -23.45 3.26 6.14
CA LYS A 293 -22.90 3.82 4.90
C LYS A 293 -23.50 5.18 4.58
N ASP A 294 -24.78 5.38 4.84
CA ASP A 294 -25.42 6.69 4.70
C ASP A 294 -24.86 7.70 5.69
N PHE A 295 -24.66 7.32 6.96
CA PHE A 295 -23.98 8.17 7.92
C PHE A 295 -22.57 8.57 7.46
N ILE A 296 -21.79 7.62 6.92
CA ILE A 296 -20.45 7.90 6.35
C ILE A 296 -20.55 8.91 5.19
N ARG A 297 -21.51 8.75 4.27
CA ARG A 297 -21.70 9.69 3.14
C ARG A 297 -21.98 11.11 3.61
N HIS A 298 -22.72 11.27 4.72
CA HIS A 298 -23.04 12.59 5.27
C HIS A 298 -21.90 13.20 6.09
N SER A 299 -21.20 12.38 6.90
CA SER A 299 -20.15 12.84 7.81
C SER A 299 -18.78 12.98 7.16
N GLU A 300 -18.49 12.15 6.15
CA GLU A 300 -17.24 12.12 5.39
C GLU A 300 -17.54 11.98 3.88
N PRO A 301 -17.97 13.07 3.20
CA PRO A 301 -18.42 13.01 1.80
C PRO A 301 -17.41 12.40 0.82
N ASP A 302 -16.11 12.57 1.08
CA ASP A 302 -15.04 12.05 0.22
C ASP A 302 -14.63 10.60 0.57
N PHE A 303 -15.22 9.98 1.61
CA PHE A 303 -14.79 8.68 2.13
C PHE A 303 -14.71 7.60 1.05
N PHE A 304 -15.75 7.49 0.23
CA PHE A 304 -15.89 6.48 -0.80
C PHE A 304 -15.01 6.79 -2.02
N HIS A 305 -15.08 8.01 -2.53
CA HIS A 305 -14.32 8.43 -3.72
C HIS A 305 -12.80 8.32 -3.52
N ASN A 306 -12.32 8.59 -2.31
CA ASN A 306 -10.89 8.49 -1.96
C ASN A 306 -10.39 7.04 -1.84
N ARG A 307 -11.28 6.05 -1.80
CA ARG A 307 -10.93 4.64 -1.55
C ARG A 307 -11.34 3.70 -2.67
N PHE A 308 -12.39 4.06 -3.40
CA PHE A 308 -13.02 3.22 -4.41
C PHE A 308 -13.20 3.98 -5.73
N TRP A 309 -13.11 3.24 -6.84
CA TRP A 309 -13.71 3.61 -8.11
C TRP A 309 -15.25 3.59 -7.98
N GLY A 310 -15.96 4.19 -8.94
CA GLY A 310 -17.42 4.33 -8.88
C GLY A 310 -18.20 3.00 -8.85
N ASP A 311 -17.59 1.89 -9.29
CA ASP A 311 -18.16 0.55 -9.21
C ASP A 311 -17.81 -0.22 -7.92
N GLY A 312 -17.13 0.42 -6.98
CA GLY A 312 -16.74 -0.17 -5.71
C GLY A 312 -15.44 -0.99 -5.76
N MET A 313 -14.69 -0.99 -6.87
CA MET A 313 -13.33 -1.53 -6.87
C MET A 313 -12.39 -0.61 -6.11
N ILE A 314 -11.53 -1.17 -5.27
CA ILE A 314 -10.52 -0.41 -4.53
C ILE A 314 -9.54 0.32 -5.45
N ARG A 315 -9.25 1.58 -5.13
CA ARG A 315 -8.24 2.39 -5.83
C ARG A 315 -7.06 2.83 -4.95
N VAL A 316 -7.03 2.44 -3.67
CA VAL A 316 -5.96 2.72 -2.69
C VAL A 316 -5.35 1.44 -2.12
N THR A 317 -4.06 1.46 -1.78
CA THR A 317 -3.31 0.29 -1.29
C THR A 317 -3.66 -0.11 0.13
N GLY A 318 -3.31 -1.34 0.53
CA GLY A 318 -3.54 -1.84 1.89
C GLY A 318 -5.00 -2.23 2.15
N ARG A 319 -5.82 -2.36 1.10
CA ARG A 319 -7.27 -2.62 1.19
C ARG A 319 -7.69 -3.81 0.31
N GLU A 320 -6.76 -4.75 0.11
CA GLU A 320 -6.88 -5.84 -0.86
C GLU A 320 -8.07 -6.78 -0.59
N PHE A 321 -8.47 -6.94 0.67
CA PHE A 321 -9.57 -7.84 1.04
C PHE A 321 -10.92 -7.40 0.45
N ASN A 322 -11.15 -6.09 0.29
CA ASN A 322 -12.35 -5.60 -0.39
C ASN A 322 -12.42 -6.11 -1.83
N GLY A 323 -11.28 -6.10 -2.54
CA GLY A 323 -11.19 -6.64 -3.90
C GLY A 323 -11.34 -8.15 -3.95
N VAL A 324 -10.70 -8.87 -3.01
CA VAL A 324 -10.86 -10.33 -2.88
C VAL A 324 -12.33 -10.69 -2.67
N GLN A 325 -13.03 -10.05 -1.73
CA GLN A 325 -14.46 -10.30 -1.50
C GLN A 325 -15.33 -10.02 -2.74
N ALA A 326 -14.99 -9.00 -3.53
CA ALA A 326 -15.72 -8.64 -4.74
C ALA A 326 -15.40 -9.57 -5.93
N SER A 327 -14.40 -10.44 -5.82
CA SER A 327 -13.99 -11.36 -6.90
C SER A 327 -15.00 -12.50 -7.06
N PRO A 328 -15.34 -12.93 -8.30
CA PRO A 328 -16.19 -14.10 -8.52
C PRO A 328 -15.64 -15.37 -7.86
N CYS A 329 -14.32 -15.54 -7.83
CA CYS A 329 -13.64 -16.68 -7.21
C CYS A 329 -13.92 -16.81 -5.71
N PHE A 330 -14.22 -15.70 -5.01
CA PHE A 330 -14.50 -15.70 -3.57
C PHE A 330 -15.86 -16.30 -3.24
N ARG A 331 -16.82 -16.26 -4.17
CA ARG A 331 -18.18 -16.81 -3.98
C ARG A 331 -18.19 -18.32 -3.73
N GLY A 332 -17.16 -19.04 -4.17
CA GLY A 332 -17.03 -20.48 -3.97
C GLY A 332 -16.68 -20.91 -2.54
N GLY A 333 -16.39 -19.98 -1.63
CA GLY A 333 -16.18 -20.26 -0.21
C GLY A 333 -14.83 -20.88 0.16
N GLU A 334 -13.99 -21.29 -0.79
CA GLU A 334 -12.63 -21.83 -0.51
C GLU A 334 -11.51 -20.83 -0.78
N PHE A 335 -11.71 -19.85 -1.67
CA PHE A 335 -10.70 -18.89 -2.06
C PHE A 335 -10.46 -17.82 -0.98
N SER A 336 -9.19 -17.53 -0.68
CA SER A 336 -8.78 -16.47 0.27
C SER A 336 -7.35 -15.99 -0.03
N CYS A 337 -6.84 -15.06 0.79
CA CYS A 337 -5.48 -14.54 0.69
C CYS A 337 -4.43 -15.67 0.67
N ILE A 338 -4.60 -16.68 1.51
CA ILE A 338 -3.68 -17.82 1.62
C ILE A 338 -3.76 -18.80 0.45
N SER A 339 -4.68 -18.62 -0.51
CA SER A 339 -4.65 -19.36 -1.78
C SER A 339 -3.42 -18.98 -2.62
N CYS A 340 -2.90 -17.77 -2.43
CA CYS A 340 -1.71 -17.26 -3.13
C CYS A 340 -0.54 -16.92 -2.19
N HIS A 341 -0.83 -16.49 -0.96
CA HIS A 341 0.18 -16.11 0.03
C HIS A 341 0.44 -17.23 1.03
N GLU A 342 1.65 -17.28 1.58
CA GLU A 342 2.00 -18.11 2.74
C GLU A 342 2.57 -17.21 3.83
N MET A 343 2.16 -17.40 5.07
CA MET A 343 2.63 -16.54 6.17
C MET A 343 3.90 -17.07 6.85
N HIS A 344 4.22 -18.35 6.60
CA HIS A 344 5.42 -19.00 7.08
C HIS A 344 5.99 -19.91 5.99
N LEU A 345 7.30 -20.10 5.99
CA LEU A 345 7.96 -21.01 5.05
C LEU A 345 7.90 -22.43 5.62
N ASP A 346 7.18 -23.32 4.94
CA ASP A 346 6.95 -24.70 5.39
C ASP A 346 8.20 -25.60 5.32
N SER A 347 9.26 -25.18 4.62
CA SER A 347 10.53 -25.92 4.55
C SER A 347 11.73 -25.00 4.32
N PRO A 348 12.82 -25.14 5.09
CA PRO A 348 14.08 -24.43 4.83
C PRO A 348 14.59 -24.75 3.42
N GLY A 349 14.81 -23.72 2.60
CA GLY A 349 15.45 -23.86 1.28
C GLY A 349 14.53 -23.77 0.06
N GLN A 350 13.20 -23.70 0.21
CA GLN A 350 12.30 -23.47 -0.93
C GLN A 350 12.54 -22.10 -1.60
N THR A 351 12.80 -21.07 -0.80
CA THR A 351 13.17 -19.72 -1.24
C THR A 351 13.90 -19.01 -0.09
N ASN A 352 14.78 -18.06 -0.41
CA ASN A 352 15.43 -17.22 0.61
C ASN A 352 14.36 -16.36 1.33
N ALA A 353 14.32 -16.39 2.66
CA ALA A 353 13.31 -15.67 3.46
C ALA A 353 13.24 -14.17 3.18
N LYS A 354 14.38 -13.50 2.87
CA LYS A 354 14.39 -12.08 2.51
C LYS A 354 13.75 -11.84 1.14
N THR A 355 13.97 -12.74 0.19
CA THR A 355 13.34 -12.66 -1.14
C THR A 355 11.84 -12.87 -1.01
N TRP A 356 11.41 -13.93 -0.31
CA TRP A 356 10.00 -14.23 -0.05
C TRP A 356 9.26 -13.06 0.62
N ALA A 357 9.86 -12.45 1.65
CA ALA A 357 9.28 -11.28 2.32
C ALA A 357 9.09 -10.10 1.35
N ARG A 358 10.02 -9.90 0.41
CA ARG A 358 9.96 -8.84 -0.61
C ARG A 358 9.00 -9.12 -1.76
N THR A 359 8.71 -10.39 -2.04
CA THR A 359 7.73 -10.79 -3.05
C THR A 359 6.32 -10.92 -2.44
N GLY A 360 5.99 -10.09 -1.46
CA GLY A 360 4.66 -10.09 -0.82
C GLY A 360 4.31 -11.40 -0.10
N GLN A 361 5.30 -12.20 0.31
CA GLN A 361 5.09 -13.52 0.90
C GLN A 361 4.23 -14.46 0.04
N LEU A 362 4.39 -14.39 -1.29
CA LEU A 362 3.75 -15.30 -2.22
C LEU A 362 4.31 -16.72 -2.07
N LYS A 363 3.43 -17.72 -2.16
CA LYS A 363 3.81 -19.12 -2.31
C LYS A 363 4.62 -19.33 -3.59
N PRO A 364 5.43 -20.40 -3.69
CA PRO A 364 6.15 -20.72 -4.91
C PRO A 364 5.24 -20.71 -6.14
N LYS A 365 5.68 -20.03 -7.20
CA LYS A 365 4.97 -19.86 -8.49
C LYS A 365 3.69 -19.02 -8.43
N MET A 366 3.30 -18.45 -7.29
CA MET A 366 2.10 -17.58 -7.19
C MET A 366 2.36 -16.14 -7.66
N ASP A 367 3.55 -15.87 -8.21
CA ASP A 367 3.88 -14.73 -9.06
C ASP A 367 3.67 -15.03 -10.56
N SER A 368 3.18 -16.24 -10.88
CA SER A 368 2.92 -16.74 -12.22
C SER A 368 1.49 -17.19 -12.43
N ASP A 369 1.10 -17.42 -13.70
CA ASP A 369 -0.26 -17.86 -14.05
C ASP A 369 -0.65 -19.19 -13.40
N ALA A 370 0.31 -19.94 -12.83
CA ALA A 370 0.03 -21.09 -11.95
C ALA A 370 -0.96 -20.74 -10.82
N ALA A 371 -0.97 -19.51 -10.32
CA ALA A 371 -1.92 -19.05 -9.32
C ALA A 371 -3.38 -19.07 -9.79
N CYS A 372 -3.61 -18.83 -11.08
CA CYS A 372 -4.93 -18.91 -11.69
C CYS A 372 -5.22 -20.35 -12.15
N LEU A 373 -4.24 -20.98 -12.79
CA LEU A 373 -4.36 -22.30 -13.42
C LEU A 373 -4.52 -23.44 -12.41
N GLN A 374 -4.23 -23.23 -11.12
CA GLN A 374 -4.56 -24.22 -10.07
C GLN A 374 -6.05 -24.57 -10.04
N CYS A 375 -6.92 -23.60 -10.34
CA CYS A 375 -8.38 -23.77 -10.43
C CYS A 375 -8.87 -23.73 -11.88
N HIS A 376 -8.25 -22.92 -12.74
CA HIS A 376 -8.66 -22.69 -14.13
C HIS A 376 -7.87 -23.53 -15.14
N LYS A 377 -7.78 -24.85 -14.92
CA LYS A 377 -6.90 -25.76 -15.67
C LYS A 377 -7.13 -25.74 -17.18
N ASP A 378 -8.39 -25.63 -17.61
CA ASP A 378 -8.79 -25.61 -19.02
C ASP A 378 -8.27 -24.41 -19.81
N MET A 379 -7.79 -23.36 -19.12
CA MET A 379 -7.21 -22.19 -19.77
C MET A 379 -5.80 -22.46 -20.30
N THR A 380 -5.10 -23.47 -19.76
CA THR A 380 -3.75 -23.84 -20.24
C THR A 380 -3.77 -24.19 -21.72
N ALA A 381 -4.73 -25.00 -22.16
CA ALA A 381 -4.86 -25.44 -23.55
C ALA A 381 -5.39 -24.34 -24.49
N ARG A 382 -6.00 -23.28 -23.94
CA ARG A 382 -6.67 -22.23 -24.71
C ARG A 382 -6.05 -20.86 -24.52
N LEU A 383 -4.83 -20.78 -23.98
CA LEU A 383 -4.21 -19.51 -23.56
C LEU A 383 -4.19 -18.47 -24.68
N VAL A 384 -3.65 -18.81 -25.85
CA VAL A 384 -3.56 -17.89 -26.99
C VAL A 384 -4.95 -17.56 -27.54
N ALA A 385 -5.84 -18.55 -27.66
CA ALA A 385 -7.20 -18.34 -28.12
C ALA A 385 -8.04 -17.49 -27.16
N HIS A 386 -7.76 -17.56 -25.87
CA HIS A 386 -8.44 -16.79 -24.84
C HIS A 386 -7.86 -15.38 -24.74
N THR A 387 -6.54 -15.23 -24.74
CA THR A 387 -5.87 -13.94 -24.50
C THR A 387 -5.69 -13.13 -25.78
N HIS A 388 -5.76 -13.75 -26.96
CA HIS A 388 -5.44 -13.15 -28.26
C HIS A 388 -4.02 -12.58 -28.36
N HIS A 389 -3.12 -13.07 -27.51
CA HIS A 389 -1.71 -12.73 -27.50
C HIS A 389 -0.85 -13.99 -27.67
N SER A 390 0.39 -13.84 -28.15
CA SER A 390 1.34 -14.95 -28.20
C SER A 390 1.63 -15.45 -26.79
N ALA A 391 1.74 -16.77 -26.60
CA ALA A 391 1.84 -17.42 -25.29
C ALA A 391 2.95 -16.83 -24.38
N GLU A 392 4.09 -16.46 -24.96
CA GLU A 392 5.25 -15.93 -24.22
C GLU A 392 5.17 -14.42 -23.95
N SER A 393 4.15 -13.73 -24.44
CA SER A 393 4.03 -12.27 -24.26
C SER A 393 3.45 -11.91 -22.89
N SER A 394 3.71 -10.68 -22.45
CA SER A 394 3.07 -10.09 -21.28
C SER A 394 1.53 -10.08 -21.38
N GLY A 395 0.97 -10.04 -22.59
CA GLY A 395 -0.48 -10.06 -22.83
C GLY A 395 -1.15 -11.41 -22.54
N SER A 396 -0.37 -12.50 -22.47
CA SER A 396 -0.88 -13.82 -22.06
C SER A 396 -0.79 -14.08 -20.56
N ARG A 397 -0.37 -13.10 -19.74
CA ARG A 397 -0.36 -13.21 -18.28
C ARG A 397 -1.74 -12.92 -17.72
N CYS A 398 -2.35 -13.89 -17.03
CA CYS A 398 -3.68 -13.78 -16.43
C CYS A 398 -3.80 -12.52 -15.56
N TYR A 399 -2.77 -12.26 -14.76
CA TYR A 399 -2.68 -11.09 -13.89
C TYR A 399 -2.82 -9.75 -14.61
N ASN A 400 -2.27 -9.62 -15.82
CA ASN A 400 -2.24 -8.32 -16.49
C ASN A 400 -3.64 -7.87 -16.96
N CYS A 401 -4.50 -8.83 -17.29
CA CYS A 401 -5.88 -8.56 -17.70
C CYS A 401 -6.86 -8.59 -16.52
N HIS A 402 -6.75 -9.61 -15.66
CA HIS A 402 -7.73 -9.87 -14.61
C HIS A 402 -7.42 -9.22 -13.26
N MET A 403 -6.20 -8.72 -13.07
CA MET A 403 -5.75 -7.98 -11.88
C MET A 403 -4.97 -6.74 -12.32
N PRO A 404 -5.62 -5.80 -13.05
CA PRO A 404 -4.96 -4.66 -13.65
C PRO A 404 -4.41 -3.71 -12.58
N ARG A 405 -3.42 -2.89 -12.95
CA ARG A 405 -2.80 -1.92 -12.05
C ARG A 405 -3.62 -0.64 -11.97
N THR A 406 -4.71 -0.71 -11.20
CA THR A 406 -5.70 0.36 -11.02
C THR A 406 -5.79 0.84 -9.57
N THR A 407 -4.90 0.36 -8.70
CA THR A 407 -4.78 0.76 -7.31
C THR A 407 -3.50 1.57 -7.14
N PHE A 408 -3.53 2.67 -6.39
CA PHE A 408 -2.38 3.56 -6.20
C PHE A 408 -2.11 3.83 -4.73
N GLY A 409 -0.83 3.83 -4.35
CA GLY A 409 -0.39 4.17 -2.99
C GLY A 409 1.10 3.93 -2.83
N LEU A 410 1.71 4.57 -1.82
CA LEU A 410 3.16 4.49 -1.56
C LEU A 410 4.02 4.78 -2.81
N LEU A 411 3.59 5.75 -3.64
CA LEU A 411 4.23 6.14 -4.91
C LEU A 411 4.38 4.99 -5.92
N HIS A 412 3.35 4.13 -6.00
CA HIS A 412 3.36 2.97 -6.88
C HIS A 412 1.96 2.58 -7.35
N ALA A 413 1.85 2.13 -8.62
CA ALA A 413 0.64 1.48 -9.12
C ALA A 413 0.65 -0.03 -8.80
N MET A 414 -0.28 -0.46 -7.96
CA MET A 414 -0.44 -1.84 -7.52
C MET A 414 -1.56 -2.55 -8.25
N ARG A 415 -1.48 -3.88 -8.30
CA ARG A 415 -2.53 -4.72 -8.86
C ARG A 415 -3.78 -4.67 -8.00
N SER A 416 -4.92 -4.48 -8.63
CA SER A 416 -6.20 -4.76 -8.00
C SER A 416 -6.27 -6.24 -7.61
N HIS A 417 -6.70 -6.51 -6.39
CA HIS A 417 -7.00 -7.87 -5.93
C HIS A 417 -8.44 -8.29 -6.23
N GLN A 418 -9.20 -7.45 -6.93
CA GLN A 418 -10.47 -7.84 -7.52
C GLN A 418 -10.20 -8.52 -8.86
N VAL A 419 -10.35 -9.84 -8.89
CA VAL A 419 -10.25 -10.64 -10.11
C VAL A 419 -11.52 -10.38 -10.95
N SER A 420 -11.38 -9.66 -12.06
CA SER A 420 -12.50 -9.30 -12.94
C SER A 420 -12.14 -9.50 -14.41
N SER A 421 -13.13 -9.55 -15.29
CA SER A 421 -12.86 -9.51 -16.74
C SER A 421 -12.68 -8.05 -17.19
N PRO A 422 -11.70 -7.75 -18.07
CA PRO A 422 -11.50 -6.39 -18.56
C PRO A 422 -12.69 -5.93 -19.41
N SER A 423 -13.04 -4.65 -19.29
CA SER A 423 -14.07 -4.02 -20.12
C SER A 423 -13.70 -2.58 -20.44
N ALA A 424 -14.05 -2.08 -21.63
CA ALA A 424 -13.93 -0.65 -21.94
C ALA A 424 -15.00 0.20 -21.23
N GLN A 425 -16.11 -0.42 -20.80
CA GLN A 425 -17.21 0.27 -20.14
C GLN A 425 -16.79 0.93 -18.82
N GLU A 426 -15.85 0.33 -18.08
CA GLU A 426 -15.40 0.86 -16.79
C GLU A 426 -14.64 2.20 -16.93
N SER A 427 -13.94 2.39 -18.05
CA SER A 427 -13.26 3.64 -18.36
C SER A 427 -14.25 4.77 -18.65
N ILE A 428 -15.36 4.47 -19.34
CA ILE A 428 -16.43 5.43 -19.61
C ILE A 428 -17.23 5.74 -18.34
N ALA A 429 -17.67 4.72 -17.62
CA ALA A 429 -18.59 4.89 -16.49
C ALA A 429 -17.91 5.44 -15.23
N TYR A 430 -16.64 5.09 -14.99
CA TYR A 430 -15.99 5.34 -13.70
C TYR A 430 -14.61 6.01 -13.83
N GLY A 431 -14.14 6.27 -15.04
CA GLY A 431 -12.80 6.79 -15.29
C GLY A 431 -11.67 5.81 -14.95
N ARG A 432 -11.96 4.54 -14.62
CA ARG A 432 -10.91 3.56 -14.30
C ARG A 432 -10.17 3.16 -15.58
N PRO A 433 -8.82 3.25 -15.63
CA PRO A 433 -8.06 2.71 -16.75
C PRO A 433 -8.28 1.21 -16.93
N ASN A 434 -8.68 0.79 -18.13
CA ASN A 434 -8.88 -0.63 -18.44
C ASN A 434 -7.54 -1.35 -18.72
N ALA A 435 -7.53 -2.66 -18.52
CA ALA A 435 -6.32 -3.47 -18.65
C ALA A 435 -5.62 -3.38 -20.02
N CYS A 436 -6.38 -3.22 -21.11
CA CYS A 436 -5.83 -3.16 -22.48
C CYS A 436 -5.02 -1.88 -22.66
N ASN A 437 -5.61 -0.73 -22.31
CA ASN A 437 -4.98 0.58 -22.45
C ASN A 437 -3.94 0.89 -21.35
N LEU A 438 -3.64 -0.06 -20.44
CA LEU A 438 -2.47 0.00 -19.54
C LEU A 438 -1.21 -0.63 -20.16
N CYS A 439 -1.33 -1.41 -21.23
CA CYS A 439 -0.22 -1.89 -22.05
C CYS A 439 -0.15 -1.15 -23.40
N HIS A 440 -1.31 -1.03 -24.06
CA HIS A 440 -1.47 -0.34 -25.34
C HIS A 440 -1.74 1.15 -25.10
N LEU A 441 -0.74 1.83 -24.52
CA LEU A 441 -0.82 3.25 -24.18
C LEU A 441 -1.04 4.13 -25.43
N ASP A 442 -0.65 3.65 -26.61
CA ASP A 442 -0.74 4.31 -27.91
C ASP A 442 -2.09 4.12 -28.61
N GLN A 443 -3.00 3.32 -28.03
CA GLN A 443 -4.29 2.98 -28.61
C GLN A 443 -5.45 3.73 -27.95
N THR A 444 -6.52 3.92 -28.71
CA THR A 444 -7.73 4.60 -28.25
C THR A 444 -8.61 3.67 -27.41
N LEU A 445 -9.61 4.23 -26.73
CA LEU A 445 -10.59 3.43 -26.01
C LEU A 445 -11.52 2.68 -26.99
N ALA A 446 -11.82 3.28 -28.15
CA ALA A 446 -12.55 2.62 -29.23
C ALA A 446 -11.83 1.36 -29.73
N TRP A 447 -10.50 1.41 -29.85
CA TRP A 447 -9.71 0.23 -30.22
C TRP A 447 -9.87 -0.91 -29.21
N ALA A 448 -9.79 -0.60 -27.91
CA ALA A 448 -9.98 -1.61 -26.86
C ALA A 448 -11.41 -2.18 -26.89
N ALA A 449 -12.42 -1.31 -26.99
CA ALA A 449 -13.82 -1.72 -27.05
C ALA A 449 -14.13 -2.62 -28.27
N GLN A 450 -13.60 -2.29 -29.45
CA GLN A 450 -13.80 -3.07 -30.67
C GLN A 450 -13.16 -4.46 -30.58
N ASN A 451 -11.94 -4.56 -30.03
CA ASN A 451 -11.30 -5.87 -29.84
C ASN A 451 -12.04 -6.71 -28.79
N LEU A 452 -12.45 -6.12 -27.66
CA LEU A 452 -13.25 -6.81 -26.64
C LEU A 452 -14.60 -7.28 -27.19
N HIS A 453 -15.24 -6.49 -28.05
CA HIS A 453 -16.45 -6.89 -28.76
C HIS A 453 -16.19 -8.05 -29.72
N ALA A 454 -15.17 -7.94 -30.58
CA ALA A 454 -14.85 -8.98 -31.56
C ALA A 454 -14.47 -10.32 -30.91
N TRP A 455 -13.77 -10.30 -29.77
CA TRP A 455 -13.26 -11.49 -29.10
C TRP A 455 -14.26 -12.13 -28.14
N TYR A 456 -15.04 -11.32 -27.42
CA TYR A 456 -15.87 -11.79 -26.31
C TYR A 456 -17.32 -11.32 -26.39
N ASN A 457 -17.72 -10.68 -27.49
CA ASN A 457 -19.07 -10.15 -27.70
C ASN A 457 -19.52 -9.17 -26.60
N GLN A 458 -18.59 -8.42 -26.00
CA GLN A 458 -18.94 -7.36 -25.05
C GLN A 458 -19.63 -6.19 -25.78
N PRO A 459 -20.58 -5.49 -25.14
CA PRO A 459 -21.17 -4.29 -25.73
C PRO A 459 -20.11 -3.20 -25.93
N VAL A 460 -20.14 -2.54 -27.09
CA VAL A 460 -19.32 -1.34 -27.32
C VAL A 460 -20.03 -0.18 -26.60
N PRO A 461 -19.37 0.50 -25.64
CA PRO A 461 -19.98 1.63 -24.95
C PRO A 461 -20.20 2.83 -25.88
N GLU A 462 -20.93 3.83 -25.42
CA GLU A 462 -20.97 5.12 -26.10
C GLU A 462 -19.59 5.80 -25.99
N LEU A 463 -19.00 6.12 -27.14
CA LEU A 463 -17.64 6.66 -27.25
C LEU A 463 -17.67 8.08 -27.80
N SER A 464 -17.02 9.01 -27.10
CA SER A 464 -16.80 10.38 -27.55
C SER A 464 -15.88 10.44 -28.78
N GLU A 465 -15.72 11.63 -29.37
CA GLU A 465 -14.76 11.82 -30.46
C GLU A 465 -13.32 11.55 -30.01
N ASP A 466 -12.94 11.99 -28.81
CA ASP A 466 -11.62 11.71 -28.24
C ASP A 466 -11.41 10.22 -28.02
N ASP A 467 -12.41 9.50 -27.53
CA ASP A 467 -12.32 8.05 -27.30
C ASP A 467 -12.07 7.26 -28.59
N ARG A 468 -12.43 7.83 -29.74
CA ARG A 468 -12.23 7.25 -31.06
C ARG A 468 -10.89 7.62 -31.66
N ASN A 469 -10.41 8.83 -31.39
CA ASN A 469 -9.31 9.45 -32.16
C ASN A 469 -8.03 9.70 -31.37
N VAL A 470 -8.10 9.75 -30.04
CA VAL A 470 -6.97 10.02 -29.14
C VAL A 470 -6.71 8.81 -28.25
N ALA A 471 -5.43 8.45 -28.10
CA ALA A 471 -5.03 7.34 -27.26
C ALA A 471 -5.52 7.55 -25.82
N ALA A 472 -6.04 6.49 -25.19
CA ALA A 472 -6.67 6.62 -23.88
C ALA A 472 -5.68 7.12 -22.81
N ALA A 473 -4.42 6.67 -22.88
CA ALA A 473 -3.36 7.16 -21.99
C ALA A 473 -3.08 8.66 -22.15
N VAL A 474 -3.17 9.20 -23.38
CA VAL A 474 -3.01 10.64 -23.65
C VAL A 474 -4.14 11.43 -23.00
N GLN A 475 -5.38 10.93 -23.12
CA GLN A 475 -6.52 11.55 -22.44
C GLN A 475 -6.33 11.53 -20.92
N TRP A 476 -5.99 10.39 -20.34
CA TRP A 476 -5.84 10.26 -18.89
C TRP A 476 -4.68 11.08 -18.33
N ILE A 477 -3.54 11.19 -19.02
CA ILE A 477 -2.40 11.98 -18.53
C ILE A 477 -2.62 13.50 -18.69
N LEU A 478 -3.37 13.94 -19.71
CA LEU A 478 -3.61 15.36 -19.97
C LEU A 478 -4.86 15.90 -19.27
N LYS A 479 -5.99 15.18 -19.34
CA LYS A 479 -7.29 15.61 -18.81
C LYS A 479 -7.83 14.81 -17.61
N GLY A 480 -7.25 13.65 -17.31
CA GLY A 480 -7.71 12.81 -16.20
C GLY A 480 -7.47 13.41 -14.81
N ASP A 481 -8.14 12.84 -13.81
CA ASP A 481 -7.94 13.15 -12.39
C ASP A 481 -6.50 12.80 -11.94
N ALA A 482 -6.08 13.28 -10.77
CA ALA A 482 -4.69 13.07 -10.34
C ALA A 482 -4.32 11.59 -10.15
N GLY A 483 -5.29 10.73 -9.83
CA GLY A 483 -5.09 9.29 -9.72
C GLY A 483 -4.89 8.63 -11.08
N GLN A 484 -5.67 9.02 -12.09
CA GLN A 484 -5.46 8.59 -13.47
C GLN A 484 -4.09 9.04 -13.97
N ARG A 485 -3.70 10.30 -13.73
CA ARG A 485 -2.38 10.81 -14.13
C ARG A 485 -1.24 10.07 -13.45
N ALA A 486 -1.34 9.76 -12.16
CA ALA A 486 -0.35 8.95 -11.44
C ALA A 486 -0.22 7.54 -12.04
N LEU A 487 -1.35 6.85 -12.26
CA LEU A 487 -1.36 5.52 -12.87
C LEU A 487 -0.74 5.50 -14.27
N ILE A 488 -1.01 6.50 -15.10
CA ILE A 488 -0.44 6.57 -16.46
C ILE A 488 1.02 7.02 -16.44
N ALA A 489 1.39 7.98 -15.60
CA ALA A 489 2.80 8.36 -15.41
C ALA A 489 3.64 7.14 -14.99
N TRP A 490 3.15 6.34 -14.04
CA TRP A 490 3.77 5.08 -13.65
C TRP A 490 3.75 4.06 -14.80
N GLY A 491 2.61 3.93 -15.49
CA GLY A 491 2.41 2.97 -16.59
C GLY A 491 3.36 3.18 -17.77
N MET A 492 3.71 4.43 -18.08
CA MET A 492 4.71 4.77 -19.09
C MET A 492 6.13 4.27 -18.75
N GLY A 493 6.41 4.00 -17.47
CA GLY A 493 7.65 3.36 -17.00
C GLY A 493 7.59 1.84 -16.96
N TRP A 494 6.40 1.24 -17.14
CA TRP A 494 6.24 -0.20 -17.06
C TRP A 494 6.77 -0.88 -18.32
N GLU A 495 7.73 -1.79 -18.14
CA GLU A 495 8.43 -2.47 -19.24
C GLU A 495 7.49 -3.09 -20.28
N SER A 496 6.41 -3.77 -19.85
CA SER A 496 5.42 -4.35 -20.76
C SER A 496 4.75 -3.29 -21.63
N ALA A 497 4.34 -2.18 -21.03
CA ALA A 497 3.67 -1.10 -21.74
C ALA A 497 4.62 -0.43 -22.75
N GLN A 498 5.88 -0.20 -22.38
CA GLN A 498 6.87 0.34 -23.31
C GLN A 498 7.16 -0.58 -24.49
N LYS A 499 7.29 -1.89 -24.24
CA LYS A 499 7.49 -2.90 -25.31
C LYS A 499 6.30 -2.96 -26.25
N THR A 500 5.08 -2.79 -25.72
CA THR A 500 3.84 -2.88 -26.50
C THR A 500 3.52 -1.60 -27.27
N SER A 501 3.70 -0.43 -26.67
CA SER A 501 3.27 0.87 -27.21
C SER A 501 4.38 1.69 -27.86
N GLY A 502 5.64 1.24 -27.76
CA GLY A 502 6.81 2.00 -28.18
C GLY A 502 7.20 3.08 -27.17
N ARG A 503 8.44 3.57 -27.27
CA ARG A 503 9.04 4.51 -26.29
C ARG A 503 9.06 5.97 -26.76
N ASP A 504 9.19 6.20 -28.07
CA ASP A 504 9.61 7.50 -28.59
C ASP A 504 8.63 8.64 -28.29
N TRP A 505 7.34 8.32 -28.22
CA TRP A 505 6.30 9.30 -27.91
C TRP A 505 6.08 9.53 -26.41
N LEU A 506 6.70 8.72 -25.54
CA LEU A 506 6.51 8.81 -24.08
C LEU A 506 7.28 9.99 -23.46
N TYR A 507 8.45 10.36 -24.03
CA TYR A 507 9.31 11.41 -23.47
C TYR A 507 8.58 12.76 -23.28
N PRO A 508 7.90 13.34 -24.30
CA PRO A 508 7.21 14.61 -24.12
C PRO A 508 6.19 14.59 -23.00
N TYR A 509 5.43 13.50 -22.87
CA TYR A 509 4.41 13.36 -21.83
C TYR A 509 5.03 13.24 -20.43
N LEU A 510 6.05 12.42 -20.26
CA LEU A 510 6.75 12.28 -18.97
C LEU A 510 7.43 13.58 -18.55
N ILE A 511 8.12 14.26 -19.48
CA ILE A 511 8.79 15.54 -19.22
C ILE A 511 7.77 16.62 -18.84
N TYR A 512 6.64 16.69 -19.54
CA TYR A 512 5.54 17.59 -19.19
C TYR A 512 4.98 17.30 -17.78
N THR A 513 4.84 16.02 -17.43
CA THR A 513 4.29 15.59 -16.15
C THR A 513 5.25 15.83 -14.98
N LEU A 514 6.53 16.14 -15.21
CA LEU A 514 7.45 16.64 -14.17
C LEU A 514 6.98 17.95 -13.52
N THR A 515 6.05 18.67 -14.13
CA THR A 515 5.45 19.89 -13.56
C THR A 515 4.01 19.70 -13.09
N ASP A 516 3.54 18.46 -12.87
CA ASP A 516 2.20 18.22 -12.32
C ASP A 516 2.05 18.84 -10.93
N SER A 517 0.83 19.26 -10.57
CA SER A 517 0.56 19.89 -9.27
C SER A 517 0.70 18.90 -8.10
N TYR A 518 0.54 17.59 -8.34
CA TYR A 518 0.69 16.55 -7.32
C TYR A 518 2.12 16.00 -7.31
N ALA A 519 2.76 16.03 -6.14
CA ALA A 519 4.13 15.53 -5.97
C ALA A 519 4.27 14.04 -6.35
N ALA A 520 3.29 13.21 -5.99
CA ALA A 520 3.30 11.80 -6.36
C ALA A 520 3.28 11.58 -7.89
N VAL A 521 2.51 12.38 -8.64
CA VAL A 521 2.48 12.31 -10.11
C VAL A 521 3.85 12.70 -10.70
N ARG A 522 4.50 13.72 -10.15
CA ARG A 522 5.86 14.12 -10.56
C ARG A 522 6.89 13.04 -10.25
N PHE A 523 6.77 12.38 -9.09
CA PHE A 523 7.64 11.26 -8.72
C PHE A 523 7.53 10.12 -9.73
N ASP A 524 6.31 9.66 -10.02
CA ASP A 524 6.08 8.59 -11.00
C ASP A 524 6.60 8.98 -12.39
N ALA A 525 6.36 10.22 -12.84
CA ALA A 525 6.86 10.70 -14.12
C ALA A 525 8.39 10.69 -14.18
N TRP A 526 9.06 11.13 -13.11
CA TRP A 526 10.52 11.08 -13.01
C TRP A 526 11.04 9.64 -13.02
N LYS A 527 10.47 8.74 -12.20
CA LYS A 527 10.88 7.33 -12.17
C LYS A 527 10.69 6.66 -13.51
N SER A 528 9.56 6.91 -14.18
CA SER A 528 9.29 6.39 -15.51
C SER A 528 10.24 6.96 -16.56
N LEU A 529 10.59 8.25 -16.48
CA LEU A 529 11.55 8.87 -17.39
C LEU A 529 12.94 8.22 -17.26
N GLN A 530 13.36 7.87 -16.04
CA GLN A 530 14.63 7.16 -15.81
C GLN A 530 14.70 5.76 -16.44
N THR A 531 13.56 5.15 -16.79
CA THR A 531 13.53 3.87 -17.49
C THR A 531 13.77 3.99 -19.00
N LEU A 532 13.71 5.22 -19.54
CA LEU A 532 13.88 5.48 -20.95
C LEU A 532 15.36 5.74 -21.31
N PRO A 533 15.82 5.29 -22.49
CA PRO A 533 17.18 5.57 -22.96
C PRO A 533 17.58 7.04 -22.86
N GLY A 534 18.79 7.31 -22.36
CA GLY A 534 19.34 8.67 -22.23
C GLY A 534 18.90 9.44 -20.99
N PHE A 535 18.01 8.90 -20.15
CA PHE A 535 17.46 9.59 -18.97
C PHE A 535 17.69 8.88 -17.62
N SER A 536 18.42 7.76 -17.57
CA SER A 536 18.70 6.99 -16.35
C SER A 536 19.18 7.85 -15.17
N ASP A 537 20.07 8.80 -15.48
CA ASP A 537 20.72 9.67 -14.50
C ASP A 537 20.19 11.11 -14.53
N PHE A 538 18.99 11.32 -15.08
CA PHE A 538 18.39 12.66 -15.17
C PHE A 538 18.16 13.25 -13.77
N PRO A 539 18.84 14.36 -13.43
CA PRO A 539 18.77 14.94 -12.10
C PRO A 539 17.44 15.67 -11.91
N PHE A 540 16.67 15.25 -10.90
CA PHE A 540 15.38 15.84 -10.60
C PHE A 540 15.04 15.71 -9.12
N THR A 541 14.43 16.75 -8.56
CA THR A 541 13.90 16.77 -7.20
C THR A 541 12.41 17.02 -7.28
N TYR A 542 11.61 15.97 -7.16
CA TYR A 542 10.16 16.05 -7.37
C TYR A 542 9.42 16.92 -6.34
N THR A 543 10.06 17.22 -5.22
CA THR A 543 9.56 18.09 -4.14
C THR A 543 10.01 19.55 -4.29
N ALA A 544 10.72 19.89 -5.38
CA ALA A 544 11.24 21.23 -5.59
C ALA A 544 10.13 22.26 -5.88
N PRO A 545 10.40 23.57 -5.69
CA PRO A 545 9.48 24.65 -6.08
C PRO A 545 9.22 24.69 -7.59
N ASP A 546 8.06 25.25 -7.96
CA ASP A 546 7.57 25.28 -9.34
C ASP A 546 8.54 25.83 -10.38
N ASP A 547 9.32 26.87 -10.07
CA ASP A 547 10.32 27.42 -10.99
C ASP A 547 11.42 26.40 -11.31
N THR A 548 11.95 25.72 -10.28
CA THR A 548 12.94 24.67 -10.44
C THR A 548 12.38 23.47 -11.22
N LEU A 549 11.11 23.12 -11.00
CA LEU A 549 10.44 22.07 -11.76
C LEU A 549 10.30 22.44 -13.24
N ARG A 550 9.90 23.68 -13.55
CA ARG A 550 9.81 24.20 -14.94
C ARG A 550 11.17 24.19 -15.62
N GLU A 551 12.21 24.68 -14.97
CA GLU A 551 13.58 24.64 -15.50
C GLU A 551 14.05 23.21 -15.78
N ALA A 552 13.76 22.26 -14.88
CA ALA A 552 14.09 20.87 -15.09
C ALA A 552 13.33 20.28 -16.29
N ALA A 553 12.04 20.56 -16.44
CA ALA A 553 11.27 20.12 -17.60
C ALA A 553 11.81 20.71 -18.91
N THR A 554 12.19 21.99 -18.94
CA THR A 554 12.85 22.61 -20.11
C THR A 554 14.15 21.91 -20.47
N ARG A 555 15.04 21.69 -19.50
CA ARG A 555 16.31 20.95 -19.73
C ARG A 555 16.05 19.52 -20.21
N GLY A 556 15.04 18.86 -19.65
CA GLY A 556 14.62 17.53 -20.08
C GLY A 556 14.18 17.52 -21.54
N TYR A 557 13.35 18.49 -21.94
CA TYR A 557 12.87 18.60 -23.31
C TYR A 557 14.00 18.92 -24.30
N GLU A 558 14.89 19.86 -23.96
CA GLU A 558 16.07 20.21 -24.76
C GLU A 558 17.01 19.02 -24.96
N LYS A 559 17.30 18.28 -23.87
CA LYS A 559 18.10 17.05 -23.93
C LYS A 559 17.45 16.01 -24.84
N TRP A 560 16.15 15.75 -24.66
CA TRP A 560 15.46 14.79 -25.51
C TRP A 560 15.52 15.21 -26.98
N LEU A 561 15.19 16.46 -27.28
CA LEU A 561 15.14 16.98 -28.64
C LEU A 561 16.48 16.94 -29.36
N SER A 562 17.58 17.23 -28.65
CA SER A 562 18.92 17.37 -29.24
C SER A 562 19.77 16.10 -29.20
N GLU A 563 19.59 15.22 -28.21
CA GLU A 563 20.49 14.08 -27.97
C GLU A 563 19.81 12.71 -28.13
N VAL A 564 18.49 12.61 -27.94
CA VAL A 564 17.80 11.31 -27.81
C VAL A 564 16.79 11.05 -28.92
N ARG A 565 16.01 12.07 -29.32
CA ARG A 565 14.93 11.95 -30.30
C ARG A 565 15.50 11.53 -31.65
N ASP A 566 15.01 10.41 -32.19
CA ASP A 566 15.21 10.05 -33.59
C ASP A 566 14.41 11.01 -34.49
N PRO A 567 15.06 11.83 -35.35
CA PRO A 567 14.36 12.71 -36.28
C PRO A 567 13.48 11.99 -37.30
N ASN A 568 13.68 10.67 -37.49
CA ASN A 568 12.90 9.85 -38.39
C ASN A 568 11.79 9.06 -37.67
N ALA A 569 11.60 9.28 -36.36
CA ALA A 569 10.56 8.61 -35.60
C ALA A 569 9.17 8.93 -36.19
N VAL A 570 8.37 7.88 -36.41
CA VAL A 570 6.99 8.01 -36.88
C VAL A 570 6.05 7.79 -35.70
N TYR A 571 5.34 8.85 -35.33
CA TYR A 571 4.37 8.81 -34.25
C TYR A 571 2.98 8.43 -34.76
N ARG A 572 2.26 7.60 -34.00
CA ARG A 572 0.86 7.30 -34.31
C ARG A 572 0.01 8.56 -34.13
N PRO A 573 -0.93 8.87 -35.05
CA PRO A 573 -1.80 10.05 -34.91
C PRO A 573 -2.57 10.10 -33.58
N GLN A 574 -2.89 8.94 -33.01
CA GLN A 574 -3.61 8.80 -31.73
C GLN A 574 -2.79 9.31 -30.54
N THR A 575 -1.45 9.29 -30.63
CA THR A 575 -0.56 9.79 -29.57
C THR A 575 -0.53 11.33 -29.51
N ALA A 576 -1.16 12.02 -30.47
CA ALA A 576 -1.20 13.48 -30.56
C ALA A 576 0.19 14.14 -30.55
N ILE A 577 1.21 13.43 -31.05
CA ILE A 577 2.55 13.95 -31.33
C ILE A 577 2.69 14.14 -32.85
N ASP A 578 3.19 15.30 -33.27
CA ASP A 578 3.51 15.59 -34.68
C ASP A 578 4.88 15.04 -35.08
N SER A 579 5.24 15.12 -36.37
CA SER A 579 6.52 14.62 -36.89
C SER A 579 7.75 15.29 -36.25
N ASP A 580 7.59 16.48 -35.66
CA ASP A 580 8.66 17.18 -34.94
C ASP A 580 8.74 16.76 -33.47
N GLY A 581 7.94 15.79 -33.01
CA GLY A 581 7.91 15.41 -31.61
C GLY A 581 7.22 16.44 -30.70
N ARG A 582 6.43 17.36 -31.27
CA ARG A 582 5.66 18.34 -30.51
C ARG A 582 4.23 17.84 -30.32
N PHE A 583 3.60 18.27 -29.24
CA PHE A 583 2.17 18.04 -29.09
C PHE A 583 1.38 18.72 -30.21
N ARG A 584 0.40 18.02 -30.80
CA ARG A 584 -0.61 18.65 -31.65
C ARG A 584 -1.37 19.68 -30.83
N LYS A 585 -1.18 20.96 -31.16
CA LYS A 585 -1.57 22.10 -30.32
C LYS A 585 -3.07 22.11 -30.00
N ASP A 586 -3.91 21.82 -30.99
CA ASP A 586 -5.36 21.77 -30.87
C ASP A 586 -5.81 20.71 -29.85
N VAL A 587 -5.28 19.49 -29.96
CA VAL A 587 -5.60 18.39 -29.05
C VAL A 587 -5.08 18.68 -27.64
N TRP A 588 -3.84 19.13 -27.53
CA TRP A 588 -3.22 19.40 -26.23
C TRP A 588 -3.91 20.53 -25.47
N GLN A 589 -4.20 21.66 -26.13
CA GLN A 589 -4.88 22.80 -25.51
C GLN A 589 -6.27 22.41 -25.02
N ARG A 590 -7.03 21.69 -25.86
CA ARG A 590 -8.39 21.24 -25.52
C ARG A 590 -8.37 20.28 -24.34
N LEU A 591 -7.62 19.18 -24.42
CA LEU A 591 -7.54 18.21 -23.32
C LEU A 591 -7.04 18.85 -22.03
N ARG A 592 -6.04 19.74 -22.10
CA ARG A 592 -5.54 20.38 -20.88
C ARG A 592 -6.55 21.32 -20.23
N SER A 593 -7.39 22.00 -21.04
CA SER A 593 -8.48 22.84 -20.55
C SER A 593 -9.62 22.05 -19.89
N GLU A 594 -9.78 20.79 -20.29
CA GLU A 594 -10.77 19.85 -19.74
C GLU A 594 -10.25 19.06 -18.53
N ARG A 595 -9.05 19.39 -18.01
CA ARG A 595 -8.47 18.60 -16.92
C ARG A 595 -9.36 18.56 -15.70
N ASP A 596 -9.59 17.36 -15.20
CA ASP A 596 -10.23 17.14 -13.91
C ASP A 596 -9.29 17.57 -12.77
N GLU A 597 -9.53 18.79 -12.28
CA GLU A 597 -8.83 19.39 -11.13
C GLU A 597 -9.56 19.09 -9.81
N ARG A 598 -10.51 18.14 -9.78
CA ARG A 598 -11.11 17.70 -8.51
C ARG A 598 -10.01 17.21 -7.57
N PRO A 599 -10.07 17.57 -6.28
CA PRO A 599 -9.10 17.10 -5.31
C PRO A 599 -9.16 15.58 -5.19
N ILE A 600 -8.06 14.90 -5.51
CA ILE A 600 -7.94 13.46 -5.31
C ILE A 600 -7.08 13.23 -4.09
N PHE A 601 -7.58 12.42 -3.17
CA PHE A 601 -6.88 12.06 -1.95
C PHE A 601 -6.77 10.54 -1.87
N LEU A 602 -5.60 9.97 -2.22
CA LEU A 602 -5.30 8.55 -2.04
C LEU A 602 -4.14 8.43 -1.06
N ALA A 603 -4.48 8.28 0.22
CA ALA A 603 -3.54 7.86 1.26
C ALA A 603 -4.09 6.61 1.95
N GLU A 604 -3.17 5.77 2.43
CA GLU A 604 -3.49 4.51 3.11
C GLU A 604 -4.34 4.74 4.36
#